data_AF-A0A1C6INZ0-F1
#
_entry.id   AF-A0A1C6INZ0-F1
#
_cell.length_a   1.000
_cell.length_b   1.000
_cell.length_c   1.000
_cell.angle_alpha   90.00
_cell.angle_beta   90.00
_cell.angle_gamma   90.00
#
_symmetry.space_group_name_H-M   'P 1'
#
loop_
_entity.id
_entity.type
_entity.pdbx_description
1 polymer ?
#
loop_
_entity_poly.entity_id
_entity_poly.type
_entity_poly.pdbx_seq_one_letter_code
_entity_poly.pdbx_strand_id
1 'polypeptide(L)'
;MKTIISGEYTFEIVESIPRNYFIWNIGKNMIDGYLPLCSLAGKQPFKGSRCIDVESLKAIKIDGAQIILAAIGGGQCTIELMEKYIKRYKKAKYGTYEYVQVQRMKKALPIMKKIKWN
;
A
#
# COMPACT_ATOMS: atom_id res chain seq x y z
N MET A 1 7.44 -11.60 19.33
CA MET A 1 6.97 -11.13 18.02
C MET A 1 5.46 -10.89 18.13
N LYS A 2 4.96 -9.71 17.74
CA LYS A 2 3.50 -9.40 17.79
C LYS A 2 2.92 -9.63 16.40
N THR A 3 1.75 -10.26 16.32
CA THR A 3 1.05 -10.54 15.07
C THR A 3 -0.39 -10.06 15.10
N ILE A 4 -0.98 -9.92 13.91
CA ILE A 4 -2.42 -9.72 13.70
C ILE A 4 -2.92 -10.69 12.63
N ILE A 5 -4.22 -10.96 12.64
CA ILE A 5 -4.88 -11.80 11.64
C ILE A 5 -5.89 -10.95 10.87
N SER A 6 -5.85 -11.03 9.54
CA SER A 6 -6.83 -10.40 8.64
C SER A 6 -7.29 -11.43 7.62
N GLY A 7 -8.50 -11.95 7.78
CA GLY A 7 -8.97 -13.11 7.01
C GLY A 7 -8.13 -14.36 7.32
N GLU A 8 -7.59 -14.99 6.28
CA GLU A 8 -6.74 -16.19 6.40
C GLU A 8 -5.26 -15.87 6.59
N TYR A 9 -4.88 -14.59 6.55
CA TYR A 9 -3.49 -14.16 6.59
C TYR A 9 -3.06 -13.72 7.98
N THR A 10 -1.88 -14.17 8.40
CA THR A 10 -1.20 -13.70 9.61
C THR A 10 -0.10 -12.72 9.23
N PHE A 11 -0.09 -11.55 9.87
CA PHE A 11 0.90 -10.50 9.62
C PHE A 11 1.75 -10.27 10.87
N GLU A 12 3.06 -10.22 10.70
CA GLU A 12 3.97 -9.72 11.73
C GLU A 12 3.89 -8.19 11.82
N ILE A 13 3.71 -7.64 13.02
CA ILE A 13 3.70 -6.19 13.22
C ILE A 13 5.15 -5.68 13.24
N VAL A 14 5.44 -4.70 12.39
CA VAL A 14 6.75 -4.03 12.28
C VAL A 14 6.61 -2.51 12.39
N GLU A 15 7.69 -1.83 12.76
CA GLU A 15 7.70 -0.37 12.95
C GLU A 15 8.05 0.43 11.68
N SER A 16 8.65 -0.24 10.69
CA SER A 16 9.08 0.34 9.41
C SER A 16 8.97 -0.68 8.28
N ILE A 17 8.96 -0.20 7.04
CA ILE A 17 8.94 -1.08 5.86
C ILE A 17 10.31 -1.74 5.73
N PRO A 18 10.42 -3.08 5.82
CA PRO A 18 11.69 -3.77 5.64
C PRO A 18 12.16 -3.73 4.19
N ARG A 19 13.46 -3.93 3.99
CA ARG A 19 14.04 -4.12 2.64
C ARG A 19 13.31 -5.24 1.90
N ASN A 20 13.05 -5.03 0.61
CA ASN A 20 12.32 -5.95 -0.28
C ASN A 20 10.82 -6.13 0.02
N TYR A 21 10.27 -5.39 0.97
CA TYR A 21 8.82 -5.31 1.18
C TYR A 21 8.24 -4.06 0.54
N PHE A 22 6.97 -4.15 0.17
CA PHE A 22 6.19 -3.04 -0.35
C PHE A 22 4.75 -3.12 0.15
N ILE A 23 4.03 -2.01 0.06
CA ILE A 23 2.63 -1.95 0.48
C ILE A 23 1.78 -2.84 -0.43
N TRP A 24 1.05 -3.76 0.17
CA TRP A 24 0.17 -4.67 -0.56
C TRP A 24 -1.18 -4.00 -0.84
N ASN A 25 -1.49 -3.79 -2.11
CA ASN A 25 -2.75 -3.15 -2.54
C ASN A 25 -3.94 -4.12 -2.44
N ILE A 26 -4.39 -4.42 -1.23
CA ILE A 26 -5.56 -5.29 -0.95
C ILE A 26 -6.81 -4.52 -0.50
N GLY A 27 -6.72 -3.18 -0.48
CA GLY A 27 -7.84 -2.30 -0.16
C GLY A 27 -8.52 -2.66 1.16
N LYS A 28 -9.85 -2.83 1.13
CA LYS A 28 -10.70 -3.11 2.30
C LYS A 28 -10.49 -4.48 2.94
N ASN A 29 -9.68 -5.35 2.35
CA ASN A 29 -9.40 -6.68 2.91
C ASN A 29 -8.42 -6.61 4.10
N MET A 30 -7.82 -5.44 4.36
CA MET A 30 -7.02 -5.22 5.56
C MET A 30 -7.85 -4.60 6.68
N ILE A 31 -7.68 -5.12 7.89
CA ILE A 31 -8.22 -4.54 9.12
C ILE A 31 -7.79 -3.07 9.31
N ASP A 32 -8.72 -2.27 9.85
CA ASP A 32 -8.52 -0.85 10.11
C ASP A 32 -7.34 -0.56 11.06
N GLY A 33 -6.61 0.51 10.72
CA GLY A 33 -5.43 0.96 11.47
C GLY A 33 -4.13 0.23 11.11
N TYR A 34 -4.16 -0.72 10.16
CA TYR A 34 -2.99 -1.46 9.74
C TYR A 34 -2.75 -1.36 8.23
N LEU A 35 -1.49 -1.11 7.87
CA LEU A 35 -1.03 -1.07 6.50
C LEU A 35 -0.31 -2.37 6.16
N PRO A 36 -0.80 -3.19 5.22
CA PRO A 36 -0.24 -4.48 4.90
C PRO A 36 0.99 -4.33 4.00
N LEU A 37 1.99 -5.15 4.26
CA LEU A 37 3.23 -5.26 3.53
C LEU A 37 3.42 -6.69 3.05
N CYS A 38 3.92 -6.83 1.83
CA CYS A 38 4.31 -8.11 1.27
C CYS A 38 5.64 -7.99 0.54
N SER A 39 6.26 -9.14 0.31
CA SER A 39 7.42 -9.30 -0.57
C SER A 39 7.01 -10.17 -1.76
N LEU A 40 7.84 -10.23 -2.81
CA LEU A 40 7.61 -11.17 -3.91
C LEU A 40 8.01 -12.58 -3.48
N ALA A 41 7.25 -13.58 -3.92
CA ALA A 41 7.62 -14.98 -3.77
C ALA A 41 8.96 -15.25 -4.47
N GLY A 42 9.82 -16.05 -3.83
CA GLY A 42 11.14 -16.39 -4.36
C GLY A 42 11.09 -17.14 -5.70
N LYS A 43 9.97 -17.82 -5.99
CA LYS A 43 9.70 -18.47 -7.28
C LYS A 43 8.46 -17.88 -7.91
N GLN A 44 8.59 -17.40 -9.15
CA GLN A 44 7.48 -16.94 -9.96
C GLN A 44 7.04 -18.07 -10.90
N PRO A 45 5.73 -18.33 -11.05
CA PRO A 45 5.23 -19.44 -11.88
C PRO A 45 5.57 -19.28 -13.36
N PHE A 46 5.70 -18.04 -13.84
CA PHE A 46 6.08 -17.70 -15.21
C PHE A 46 6.69 -16.29 -15.28
N LYS A 47 7.36 -15.99 -16.39
CA LYS A 47 7.98 -14.68 -16.64
C LYS A 47 6.93 -13.57 -16.63
N GLY A 48 7.14 -12.57 -15.78
CA GLY A 48 6.22 -11.44 -15.62
C GLY A 48 5.16 -11.64 -14.52
N SER A 49 5.07 -12.84 -13.93
CA SER A 49 4.28 -13.01 -12.71
C SER A 49 4.86 -12.21 -11.55
N ARG A 50 3.99 -11.84 -10.62
CA ARG A 50 4.31 -11.08 -9.40
C ARG A 50 3.56 -11.66 -8.20
N CYS A 51 3.63 -12.98 -8.04
CA CYS A 51 3.14 -13.67 -6.85
C CYS A 51 3.87 -13.15 -5.61
N ILE A 52 3.12 -12.98 -4.53
CA ILE A 52 3.64 -12.52 -3.24
C ILE A 52 4.00 -13.71 -2.35
N ASP A 53 4.89 -13.49 -1.40
CA ASP A 53 5.14 -14.42 -0.31
C ASP A 53 4.10 -14.19 0.80
N VAL A 54 3.18 -15.15 0.94
CA VAL A 54 2.12 -15.11 1.96
C VAL A 54 2.58 -15.63 3.32
N GLU A 55 3.74 -16.28 3.40
CA GLU A 55 4.27 -16.85 4.63
C GLU A 55 5.03 -15.82 5.47
N SER A 56 5.48 -14.72 4.86
CA SER A 56 6.31 -13.69 5.51
C SER A 56 5.63 -12.32 5.64
N LEU A 57 4.30 -12.26 5.52
CA LEU A 57 3.51 -11.03 5.54
C LEU A 57 3.76 -10.17 6.79
N LYS A 58 3.73 -8.85 6.58
CA LYS A 58 3.99 -7.84 7.63
C LYS A 58 2.94 -6.75 7.62
N ALA A 59 2.79 -6.06 8.74
CA ALA A 59 1.90 -4.91 8.82
C ALA A 59 2.51 -3.80 9.69
N ILE A 60 2.25 -2.55 9.29
CA ILE A 60 2.57 -1.37 10.10
C ILE A 60 1.28 -0.86 10.72
N LYS A 61 1.27 -0.64 12.04
CA LYS A 61 0.16 0.07 12.70
C LYS A 61 0.30 1.56 12.42
N ILE A 62 -0.68 2.15 11.74
CA ILE A 62 -0.65 3.58 11.38
C ILE A 62 -2.06 4.16 11.26
N ASP A 63 -2.24 5.33 11.87
CA ASP A 63 -3.48 6.09 11.73
C ASP A 63 -3.66 6.56 10.30
N GLY A 64 -4.82 6.26 9.72
CA GLY A 64 -5.11 6.55 8.32
C GLY A 64 -4.58 5.51 7.33
N ALA A 65 -4.26 4.29 7.77
CA ALA A 65 -3.93 3.18 6.86
C ALA A 65 -4.97 3.00 5.73
N GLN A 66 -6.27 3.11 6.04
CA GLN A 66 -7.33 3.00 5.03
C GLN A 66 -7.34 4.15 4.02
N ILE A 67 -6.83 5.33 4.38
CA ILE A 67 -6.68 6.46 3.44
C ILE A 67 -5.61 6.11 2.40
N ILE A 68 -4.51 5.49 2.83
CA ILE A 68 -3.47 4.98 1.92
C ILE A 68 -4.04 3.88 1.04
N LEU A 69 -4.67 2.86 1.62
CA LEU A 69 -5.24 1.72 0.89
C LEU A 69 -6.27 2.16 -0.17
N ALA A 70 -7.10 3.15 0.13
CA ALA A 70 -8.04 3.72 -0.83
C ALA A 70 -7.36 4.44 -2.01
N ALA A 71 -6.17 5.03 -1.78
CA ALA A 71 -5.40 5.77 -2.78
C ALA A 71 -4.54 4.87 -3.68
N ILE A 72 -4.10 3.70 -3.18
CA ILE A 72 -3.20 2.82 -3.93
C ILE A 72 -3.92 1.79 -4.80
N GLY A 73 -5.26 1.78 -4.84
CA GLY A 73 -6.07 0.90 -5.68
C GLY A 73 -5.65 0.87 -7.16
N GLY A 74 -5.11 1.98 -7.68
CA GLY A 74 -4.57 2.09 -9.04
C GLY A 74 -3.09 1.70 -9.21
N GLY A 75 -2.44 1.15 -8.17
CA GLY A 75 -1.05 0.70 -8.18
C GLY A 75 -0.01 1.75 -7.76
N GLN A 76 -0.42 2.93 -7.29
CA GLN A 76 0.52 4.00 -6.87
C GLN A 76 1.01 3.79 -5.44
N CYS A 77 1.71 2.68 -5.19
CA CYS A 77 2.10 2.24 -3.85
C CYS A 77 3.30 3.00 -3.22
N THR A 78 3.87 4.00 -3.90
CA THR A 78 5.00 4.79 -3.38
C THR A 78 4.72 6.29 -3.45
N ILE A 79 5.48 7.07 -2.67
CA ILE A 79 5.39 8.54 -2.68
C ILE A 79 5.66 9.08 -4.08
N GLU A 80 6.70 8.59 -4.78
CA GLU A 80 7.03 9.09 -6.12
C GLU A 80 5.93 8.76 -7.13
N LEU A 81 5.33 7.57 -7.05
CA LEU A 81 4.23 7.18 -7.92
C LEU A 81 2.99 8.05 -7.70
N MET A 82 2.65 8.33 -6.43
CA MET A 82 1.55 9.24 -6.09
C MET A 82 1.81 10.65 -6.61
N GLU A 83 3.00 11.20 -6.36
CA GLU A 83 3.37 12.55 -6.80
C GLU A 83 3.39 12.66 -8.34
N LYS A 84 3.91 11.64 -9.03
CA LYS A 84 3.90 11.56 -10.50
C LYS A 84 2.47 11.50 -11.04
N TYR A 85 1.59 10.72 -10.41
CA TYR A 85 0.18 10.63 -10.82
C TYR A 85 -0.55 11.95 -10.63
N ILE A 86 -0.39 12.60 -9.47
CA ILE A 86 -0.96 13.91 -9.18
C ILE A 86 -0.49 14.96 -10.21
N LYS A 87 0.81 14.97 -10.54
CA LYS A 87 1.37 15.89 -11.53
C LYS A 87 0.78 15.64 -12.92
N ARG A 88 0.67 14.39 -13.34
CA ARG A 88 0.10 13.98 -14.64
C ARG A 88 -1.36 14.41 -14.77
N TYR A 89 -2.15 14.23 -13.71
CA TYR A 89 -3.60 14.47 -13.71
C TYR A 89 -4.02 15.74 -12.96
N LYS A 90 -3.13 16.73 -12.86
CA LYS A 90 -3.39 17.99 -12.13
C LYS A 90 -4.60 18.78 -12.65
N LYS A 91 -4.99 18.58 -13.91
CA LYS A 91 -6.14 19.22 -14.57
C LYS A 91 -7.34 18.26 -14.75
N ALA A 92 -7.37 17.13 -14.04
CA ALA A 92 -8.48 16.20 -14.11
C ALA A 92 -9.81 16.92 -13.77
N LYS A 93 -10.85 16.65 -14.56
CA LYS A 93 -12.15 17.30 -14.42
C LYS A 93 -12.89 16.71 -13.22
N TYR A 94 -13.63 17.56 -12.50
CA TYR A 94 -14.48 17.10 -11.42
C TYR A 94 -15.41 15.96 -11.88
N GLY A 95 -15.56 14.93 -11.05
CA GLY A 95 -16.36 13.74 -11.35
C GLY A 95 -15.64 12.62 -12.11
N THR A 96 -14.43 12.85 -12.67
CA THR A 96 -13.68 11.75 -13.31
C THR A 96 -12.95 10.88 -12.28
N TYR A 97 -12.62 9.65 -12.69
CA TYR A 97 -11.83 8.73 -11.90
C TYR A 97 -10.49 9.33 -11.48
N GLU A 98 -9.79 10.00 -12.41
CA GLU A 98 -8.50 10.62 -12.16
C GLU A 98 -8.63 11.74 -11.13
N TYR A 99 -9.69 12.55 -11.19
CA TYR A 99 -9.93 13.59 -10.19
C TYR A 99 -10.08 12.98 -8.80
N VAL A 100 -10.91 11.95 -8.66
CA VAL A 100 -11.11 11.23 -7.39
C VAL A 100 -9.78 10.65 -6.89
N GLN A 101 -9.00 10.01 -7.76
CA GLN A 101 -7.71 9.42 -7.40
C GLN A 101 -6.69 10.48 -6.98
N VAL A 102 -6.61 11.61 -7.67
CA VAL A 102 -5.76 12.74 -7.28
C VAL A 102 -6.11 13.21 -5.86
N GLN A 103 -7.40 13.33 -5.52
CA GLN A 103 -7.80 13.73 -4.17
C GLN A 103 -7.42 12.68 -3.11
N ARG A 104 -7.59 11.38 -3.42
CA ARG A 104 -7.18 10.30 -2.50
C ARG A 104 -5.68 10.31 -2.25
N MET A 105 -4.86 10.43 -3.30
CA MET A 105 -3.40 10.48 -3.18
C MET A 105 -2.94 11.73 -2.43
N LYS A 106 -3.57 12.90 -2.65
CA LYS A 106 -3.28 14.11 -1.87
C LYS A 106 -3.53 13.91 -0.37
N LYS A 107 -4.59 13.18 0.01
CA LYS A 107 -4.88 12.83 1.41
C LYS A 107 -3.91 11.78 1.97
N ALA A 108 -3.48 10.82 1.15
CA ALA A 108 -2.58 9.76 1.56
C ALA A 108 -1.11 10.21 1.71
N LEU A 109 -0.64 11.16 0.88
CA LEU A 109 0.76 11.60 0.85
C LEU A 109 1.32 12.04 2.20
N PRO A 110 0.63 12.88 3.01
CA PRO A 110 1.12 13.26 4.33
C PRO A 110 1.29 12.07 5.28
N ILE A 111 0.49 11.02 5.13
CA ILE A 111 0.56 9.81 5.96
C ILE A 111 1.71 8.92 5.46
N MET A 112 1.82 8.73 4.14
CA MET A 112 2.92 8.00 3.50
C MET A 112 4.29 8.57 3.89
N LYS A 113 4.42 9.90 3.98
CA LYS A 113 5.66 10.60 4.37
C LYS A 113 6.07 10.36 5.84
N LYS A 114 5.17 9.85 6.69
CA LYS A 114 5.47 9.48 8.09
C LYS A 114 5.99 8.04 8.21
N ILE A 115 5.82 7.23 7.18
CA ILE A 115 6.26 5.83 7.19
C ILE A 115 7.79 5.78 7.16
N LYS A 116 8.38 5.02 8.07
CA LYS A 116 9.82 4.75 8.10
C LYS A 116 10.17 3.64 7.11
N TRP A 117 11.28 3.78 6.41
CA TRP A 117 11.81 2.82 5.44
C TRP A 117 13.20 2.36 5.88
N ASN A 118 13.46 1.05 5.86
CA ASN A 118 14.76 0.45 6.22
C ASN A 118 15.52 -0.10 5.01
#